data_AF-A0A2M6X3F6-F1
#
_entry.id   AF-A0A2M6X3F6-F1
#
_cell.length_a   1.000
_cell.length_b   1.000
_cell.length_c   1.000
_cell.angle_alpha   90.00
_cell.angle_beta   90.00
_cell.angle_gamma   90.00
#
_symmetry.space_group_name_H-M   'P 1'
#
loop_
_entity.id
_entity.type
_entity.pdbx_description
1 polymer ?
#
loop_
_entity_poly.entity_id
_entity_poly.type
_entity_poly.pdbx_seq_one_letter_code
_entity_poly.pdbx_strand_id
1 'polypeptide(L)'
;MGQLSLAMSGFFFILLIFNNLFFLSQFPHNEVIAPWNFPMLSLLSFALMGFFLFIFLIEDSENFWRNFLLIAIFSSGIFALRFPILDEWLTSIALLAAIALVALKRLKPKENLKFSAWQIIFLVWLGHLLIASIVGAISYGNLKALRFTLLFAEVLALVFIFFTFKVKVPGANQFIKNIIWCANIYFLLVLAHWAVAKSLGMQPHILEGLGFAGTSYLAIASIVVIPAALFALFLKRDFDLKIGSLVSLILAFTIALLSDSRGAMLPLLISVGVLILLRPMNFLKFCAWGVVASIFISLIFYGHPHWLIDMMESFYAGLALKSGSMTFEYYGRTVTTAQGDAGRILYFWAGLTALFNEPLLLLQGAGNYGFFPIAGKYYASLADSLGVSSSIVNPGLSVAGVSEPPRPPALGAYIIETGLLGVLLLGACALATTANMLFYKKPAGTWGFRSSNLIFLSTLIALPLWTYFGEIQDIVFLYFLLCPGGILYILTRNEEAKSENLAH
;
A
#
# COMPACT_ATOMS: atom_id res chain seq x y z
N MET A 1 16.54 22.33 14.27
CA MET A 1 15.14 22.62 13.91
C MET A 1 14.46 21.38 13.32
N GLY A 2 15.14 20.55 12.51
CA GLY A 2 14.51 19.41 11.83
C GLY A 2 13.85 18.37 12.72
N GLN A 3 14.47 18.00 13.86
CA GLN A 3 13.84 17.09 14.83
C GLN A 3 12.56 17.66 15.45
N LEU A 4 12.53 18.98 15.67
CA LEU A 4 11.33 19.67 16.16
C LEU A 4 10.24 19.66 15.10
N SER A 5 10.56 19.98 13.84
CA SER A 5 9.60 19.95 12.73
C SER A 5 9.00 18.54 12.52
N LEU A 6 9.83 17.50 12.62
CA LEU A 6 9.34 16.11 12.57
C LEU A 6 8.43 15.78 13.76
N ALA A 7 8.82 16.17 14.98
CA ALA A 7 8.01 15.95 16.17
C ALA A 7 6.66 16.68 16.08
N MET A 8 6.64 17.92 15.59
CA MET A 8 5.42 18.69 15.36
C MET A 8 4.52 18.05 14.29
N SER A 9 5.11 17.58 13.17
CA SER A 9 4.37 16.81 12.16
C SER A 9 3.74 15.56 12.77
N GLY A 10 4.48 14.82 13.60
CA GLY A 10 3.97 13.64 14.30
C GLY A 10 2.85 13.97 15.29
N PHE A 11 2.98 15.07 16.03
CA PHE A 11 1.94 15.55 16.94
C PHE A 11 0.63 15.85 16.20
N PHE A 12 0.68 16.64 15.11
CA PHE A 12 -0.52 16.97 14.33
C PHE A 12 -1.10 15.76 13.61
N PHE A 13 -0.26 14.80 13.21
CA PHE A 13 -0.73 13.55 12.64
C PHE A 13 -1.52 12.71 13.65
N ILE A 14 -1.00 12.56 14.86
CA ILE A 14 -1.72 11.88 15.95
C ILE A 14 -3.03 12.61 16.28
N LEU A 15 -2.97 13.94 16.40
CA LEU A 15 -4.13 14.77 16.66
C LEU A 15 -5.21 14.63 15.56
N LEU A 16 -4.79 14.56 14.30
CA LEU A 16 -5.68 14.31 13.17
C LEU A 16 -6.38 12.94 13.28
N ILE A 17 -5.64 11.87 13.59
CA ILE A 17 -6.20 10.53 13.78
C ILE A 17 -7.25 10.55 14.89
N PHE A 18 -6.92 11.11 16.05
CA PHE A 18 -7.84 11.13 17.20
C PHE A 18 -9.05 12.03 16.95
N ASN A 19 -8.90 13.20 16.32
CA ASN A 19 -10.06 14.03 16.00
C ASN A 19 -10.98 13.36 14.97
N ASN A 20 -10.41 12.66 13.99
CA ASN A 20 -11.19 11.86 13.05
C ASN A 20 -11.95 10.74 13.78
N LEU A 21 -11.33 10.05 14.74
CA LEU A 21 -11.98 9.03 15.58
C LEU A 21 -13.28 9.55 16.24
N PHE A 22 -13.23 10.72 16.88
CA PHE A 22 -14.39 11.28 17.59
C PHE A 22 -15.47 11.82 16.66
N PHE A 23 -15.07 12.41 15.54
CA PHE A 23 -16.01 13.10 14.66
C PHE A 23 -16.69 12.14 13.68
N LEU A 24 -15.96 11.12 13.22
CA LEU A 24 -16.49 10.17 12.25
C LEU A 24 -17.54 9.23 12.82
N SER A 25 -17.56 9.01 14.14
CA SER A 25 -18.66 8.28 14.79
C SER A 25 -20.00 9.01 14.71
N GLN A 26 -20.00 10.31 14.38
CA GLN A 26 -21.20 11.15 14.35
C GLN A 26 -21.87 11.19 12.97
N PHE A 27 -21.20 10.75 11.90
CA PHE A 27 -21.76 10.81 10.55
C PHE A 27 -22.40 9.49 10.13
N PRO A 28 -23.66 9.54 9.62
CA PRO A 28 -24.30 8.39 8.99
C PRO A 28 -23.45 7.82 7.84
N HIS A 29 -23.42 6.50 7.70
CA HIS A 29 -22.55 5.80 6.73
C HIS A 29 -22.92 5.99 5.24
N ASN A 30 -24.05 6.64 4.94
CA ASN A 30 -24.49 6.93 3.56
C ASN A 30 -24.43 8.42 3.21
N GLU A 31 -24.08 9.26 4.18
CA GLU A 31 -23.99 10.68 3.89
C GLU A 31 -22.66 10.98 3.23
N VAL A 32 -22.76 11.80 2.20
CA VAL A 32 -21.57 12.34 1.59
C VAL A 32 -20.98 13.39 2.51
N ILE A 33 -19.79 13.09 3.03
CA ILE A 33 -19.07 13.99 3.91
C ILE A 33 -18.04 14.71 3.08
N ALA A 34 -18.23 16.01 2.90
CA ALA A 34 -17.21 16.84 2.29
C ALA A 34 -16.11 17.17 3.31
N PRO A 35 -14.87 17.47 2.87
CA PRO A 35 -13.78 17.84 3.78
C PRO A 35 -14.14 19.01 4.72
N TRP A 36 -14.89 20.01 4.24
CA TRP A 36 -15.33 21.15 5.07
C TRP A 36 -16.40 20.81 6.12
N ASN A 37 -16.95 19.60 6.10
CA ASN A 37 -17.83 19.13 7.17
C ASN A 37 -17.03 18.72 8.41
N PHE A 38 -15.70 18.53 8.31
CA PHE A 38 -14.84 18.20 9.45
C PHE A 38 -14.59 19.41 10.37
N PRO A 39 -14.31 19.19 11.67
CA PRO A 39 -14.00 20.28 12.57
C PRO A 39 -12.79 21.03 12.07
N MET A 40 -12.78 22.34 12.25
CA MET A 40 -11.65 23.19 11.87
C MET A 40 -10.34 22.68 12.46
N LEU A 41 -10.38 22.07 13.66
CA LEU A 41 -9.21 21.45 14.28
C LEU A 41 -8.63 20.29 13.46
N SER A 42 -9.46 19.42 12.87
CA SER A 42 -8.99 18.34 11.99
C SER A 42 -8.35 18.89 10.72
N LEU A 43 -8.99 19.88 10.10
CA LEU A 43 -8.48 20.52 8.88
C LEU A 43 -7.16 21.25 9.15
N LEU A 44 -7.09 21.98 10.26
CA LEU A 44 -5.87 22.65 10.70
C LEU A 44 -4.77 21.63 11.03
N SER A 45 -5.10 20.52 11.69
CA SER A 45 -4.12 19.46 11.98
C SER A 45 -3.58 18.83 10.70
N PHE A 46 -4.43 18.57 9.71
CA PHE A 46 -4.02 18.06 8.40
C PHE A 46 -3.08 19.02 7.67
N ALA A 47 -3.43 20.31 7.65
CA ALA A 47 -2.61 21.36 7.04
C ALA A 47 -1.27 21.55 7.77
N LEU A 48 -1.29 21.65 9.11
CA LEU A 48 -0.09 21.85 9.92
C LEU A 48 0.84 20.64 9.87
N MET A 49 0.31 19.42 9.86
CA MET A 49 1.10 18.21 9.62
C MET A 49 1.88 18.32 8.30
N GLY A 50 1.21 18.68 7.19
CA GLY A 50 1.86 18.86 5.90
C GLY A 50 2.91 19.98 5.91
N PHE A 51 2.60 21.11 6.55
CA PHE A 51 3.52 22.25 6.67
C PHE A 51 4.80 21.91 7.45
N PHE A 52 4.68 21.29 8.62
CA PHE A 52 5.84 20.88 9.40
C PHE A 52 6.64 19.78 8.71
N LEU A 53 5.97 18.89 7.98
CA LEU A 53 6.63 17.91 7.15
C LEU A 53 7.43 18.55 6.01
N PHE A 54 6.86 19.54 5.31
CA PHE A 54 7.54 20.32 4.28
C PHE A 54 8.84 20.93 4.83
N ILE A 55 8.77 21.59 5.99
CA ILE A 55 9.94 22.17 6.67
C ILE A 55 10.97 21.08 6.96
N PHE A 56 10.55 19.95 7.55
CA PHE A 56 11.44 18.84 7.88
C PHE A 56 12.18 18.31 6.64
N LEU A 57 11.47 18.09 5.53
CA LEU A 57 12.06 17.60 4.28
C LEU A 57 13.08 18.59 3.67
N ILE A 58 12.84 19.89 3.81
CA ILE A 58 13.78 20.93 3.35
C ILE A 58 15.01 21.01 4.24
N GLU A 59 14.82 20.91 5.55
CA GLU A 59 15.92 20.97 6.52
C GLU A 59 16.82 19.75 6.44
N ASP A 60 16.26 18.55 6.39
CA ASP A 60 17.00 17.29 6.25
C ASP A 60 17.16 16.89 4.77
N SER A 61 17.53 17.87 3.94
CA SER A 61 17.65 17.73 2.48
C SER A 61 18.60 16.60 2.04
N GLU A 62 19.64 16.31 2.82
CA GLU A 62 20.54 15.20 2.56
C GLU A 62 19.84 13.85 2.66
N ASN A 63 18.84 13.70 3.52
CA ASN A 63 18.09 12.46 3.69
C ASN A 63 16.68 12.55 3.13
N PHE A 64 16.40 13.56 2.29
CA PHE A 64 15.09 13.83 1.69
C PHE A 64 14.40 12.55 1.20
N TRP A 65 15.08 11.78 0.34
CA TRP A 65 14.51 10.58 -0.26
C TRP A 65 14.24 9.48 0.75
N ARG A 66 15.19 9.25 1.67
CA ARG A 66 15.01 8.28 2.76
C ARG A 66 13.78 8.64 3.60
N ASN A 67 13.67 9.89 4.00
CA ASN A 67 12.60 10.37 4.86
C ASN A 67 11.25 10.28 4.14
N PHE A 68 11.19 10.71 2.88
CA PHE A 68 10.00 10.58 2.05
C PHE A 68 9.54 9.12 1.91
N LEU A 69 10.44 8.19 1.59
CA LEU A 69 10.07 6.78 1.49
C LEU A 69 9.57 6.22 2.83
N LEU A 70 10.18 6.58 3.95
CA LEU A 70 9.69 6.15 5.28
C LEU A 70 8.31 6.72 5.60
N ILE A 71 8.05 7.97 5.21
CA ILE A 71 6.73 8.58 5.37
C ILE A 71 5.70 7.87 4.49
N ALA A 72 6.04 7.55 3.24
CA ALA A 72 5.15 6.78 2.36
C ALA A 72 4.81 5.39 2.94
N ILE A 73 5.77 4.71 3.59
CA ILE A 73 5.51 3.46 4.33
C ILE A 73 4.61 3.71 5.55
N PHE A 74 4.88 4.78 6.30
CA PHE A 74 4.20 5.07 7.55
C PHE A 74 2.77 5.58 7.34
N SER A 75 2.48 6.22 6.20
CA SER A 75 1.17 6.79 5.87
C SER A 75 0.30 5.86 5.03
N SER A 76 0.90 4.86 4.36
CA SER A 76 0.18 3.99 3.44
C SER A 76 -1.03 3.35 4.09
N GLY A 77 -2.19 3.55 3.48
CA GLY A 77 -3.45 2.94 3.91
C GLY A 77 -4.13 3.61 5.10
N ILE A 78 -3.64 4.78 5.55
CA ILE A 78 -4.31 5.58 6.58
C ILE A 78 -5.26 6.56 5.91
N PHE A 79 -6.51 6.53 6.34
CA PHE A 79 -7.50 7.48 5.86
C PHE A 79 -7.51 8.70 6.76
N ALA A 80 -7.38 9.86 6.13
CA ALA A 80 -7.57 11.15 6.77
C ALA A 80 -8.90 11.71 6.28
N LEU A 81 -9.74 12.18 7.20
CA LEU A 81 -11.02 12.80 6.85
C LEU A 81 -11.95 11.85 6.04
N ARG A 82 -11.89 10.53 6.26
CA ARG A 82 -12.57 9.48 5.45
C ARG A 82 -12.13 9.37 3.98
N PHE A 83 -11.04 10.03 3.60
CA PHE A 83 -10.47 9.92 2.26
C PHE A 83 -9.10 9.24 2.29
N PRO A 84 -8.72 8.47 1.24
CA PRO A 84 -7.34 8.06 1.02
C PRO A 84 -6.46 9.23 0.53
N ILE A 85 -6.77 10.47 0.94
CA ILE A 85 -6.11 11.70 0.49
C ILE A 85 -4.76 11.93 1.17
N LEU A 86 -4.47 11.21 2.26
CA LEU A 86 -3.24 11.40 3.00
C LEU A 86 -2.02 11.11 2.13
N ASP A 87 -2.04 10.02 1.37
CA ASP A 87 -0.93 9.62 0.49
C ASP A 87 -0.66 10.66 -0.61
N GLU A 88 -1.72 11.22 -1.20
CA GLU A 88 -1.64 12.32 -2.17
C GLU A 88 -1.08 13.57 -1.54
N TRP A 89 -1.67 14.01 -0.43
CA TRP A 89 -1.23 15.21 0.27
C TRP A 89 0.25 15.14 0.64
N LEU A 90 0.72 14.00 1.15
CA LEU A 90 2.12 13.79 1.48
C LEU A 90 3.02 13.80 0.24
N THR A 91 2.50 13.31 -0.90
CA THR A 91 3.20 13.37 -2.19
C THR A 91 3.28 14.80 -2.71
N SER A 92 2.20 15.59 -2.63
CA SER A 92 2.20 17.03 -2.93
C SER A 92 3.22 17.78 -2.07
N ILE A 93 3.23 17.52 -0.76
CA ILE A 93 4.18 18.14 0.18
C ILE A 93 5.62 17.77 -0.16
N ALA A 94 5.89 16.51 -0.49
CA ALA A 94 7.21 16.06 -0.92
C ALA A 94 7.66 16.70 -2.23
N LEU A 95 6.76 16.83 -3.20
CA LEU A 95 7.02 17.52 -4.46
C LEU A 95 7.33 19.00 -4.24
N LEU A 96 6.51 19.70 -3.45
CA LEU A 96 6.76 21.10 -3.11
C LEU A 96 8.10 21.28 -2.41
N ALA A 97 8.45 20.40 -1.47
CA ALA A 97 9.75 20.42 -0.81
C ALA A 97 10.89 20.16 -1.82
N ALA A 98 10.73 19.21 -2.75
CA ALA A 98 11.73 18.95 -3.78
C ALA A 98 11.94 20.16 -4.71
N ILE A 99 10.85 20.80 -5.15
CA ILE A 99 10.89 22.04 -5.96
C ILE A 99 11.61 23.15 -5.17
N ALA A 100 11.28 23.33 -3.90
CA ALA A 100 11.93 24.32 -3.04
C ALA A 100 13.43 24.02 -2.90
N LEU A 101 13.82 22.75 -2.72
CA LEU A 101 15.24 22.37 -2.65
C LEU A 101 16.01 22.64 -3.95
N VAL A 102 15.36 22.45 -5.12
CA VAL A 102 15.93 22.83 -6.42
C VAL A 102 16.07 24.36 -6.52
N ALA A 103 15.01 25.11 -6.19
CA ALA A 103 15.03 26.57 -6.23
C ALA A 103 16.09 27.17 -5.28
N LEU A 104 16.25 26.59 -4.10
CA LEU A 104 17.28 26.95 -3.11
C LEU A 104 18.68 26.43 -3.46
N LYS A 105 18.86 25.78 -4.61
CA LYS A 105 20.12 25.18 -5.09
C LYS A 105 20.75 24.17 -4.11
N ARG A 106 19.94 23.56 -3.25
CA ARG A 106 20.36 22.50 -2.32
C ARG A 106 20.45 21.13 -3.02
N LEU A 107 19.68 20.95 -4.10
CA LEU A 107 19.81 19.81 -5.01
C LEU A 107 20.65 20.23 -6.23
N LYS A 108 21.80 19.58 -6.41
CA LYS A 108 22.68 19.82 -7.55
C LYS A 108 22.23 18.97 -8.76
N PRO A 109 22.21 19.52 -9.98
CA PRO A 109 21.93 18.71 -11.17
C PRO A 109 23.01 17.64 -11.37
N LYS A 110 22.66 16.53 -12.02
CA LYS A 110 23.64 15.55 -12.48
C LYS A 110 24.41 16.12 -13.67
N GLU A 111 25.73 15.99 -13.67
CA GLU A 111 26.62 16.57 -14.69
C GLU A 111 26.43 15.92 -16.08
N ASN A 112 26.13 14.62 -16.12
CA ASN A 112 25.83 13.87 -17.33
C ASN A 112 24.48 13.17 -17.17
N LEU A 113 23.39 13.86 -17.54
CA LEU A 113 22.05 13.29 -17.45
C LEU A 113 21.88 12.21 -18.53
N LYS A 114 21.93 10.95 -18.11
CA LYS A 114 21.56 9.79 -18.93
C LYS A 114 20.56 8.95 -18.18
N PHE A 115 19.39 8.73 -18.79
CA PHE A 115 18.40 7.83 -18.24
C PHE A 115 18.70 6.39 -18.66
N SER A 116 18.73 5.48 -17.69
CA SER A 116 18.75 4.05 -17.94
C SER A 116 17.43 3.56 -18.55
N ALA A 117 17.45 2.41 -19.23
CA ALA A 117 16.24 1.81 -19.80
C ALA A 117 15.13 1.61 -18.75
N TRP A 118 15.47 1.20 -17.53
CA TRP A 118 14.50 1.06 -16.43
C TRP A 118 13.86 2.39 -16.04
N GLN A 119 14.63 3.48 -15.99
CA GLN A 119 14.09 4.81 -15.72
C GLN A 119 13.16 5.28 -16.83
N ILE A 120 13.50 5.04 -18.10
CA ILE A 120 12.65 5.40 -19.23
C ILE A 120 11.34 4.62 -19.17
N ILE A 121 11.40 3.30 -19.00
CA ILE A 121 10.20 2.44 -18.90
C ILE A 121 9.31 2.91 -17.74
N PHE A 122 9.90 3.24 -16.59
CA PHE A 122 9.15 3.71 -15.43
C PHE A 122 8.48 5.07 -15.67
N LEU A 123 9.16 6.02 -16.32
CA LEU A 123 8.57 7.31 -16.70
C LEU A 123 7.44 7.14 -17.74
N VAL A 124 7.61 6.26 -18.73
CA VAL A 124 6.58 5.94 -19.72
C VAL A 124 5.36 5.32 -19.04
N TRP A 125 5.58 4.44 -18.07
CA TRP A 125 4.50 3.84 -17.28
C TRP A 125 3.69 4.90 -16.52
N LEU A 126 4.34 5.82 -15.80
CA LEU A 126 3.66 6.91 -15.12
C LEU A 126 2.94 7.86 -16.09
N GLY A 127 3.54 8.15 -17.24
CA GLY A 127 2.91 8.92 -18.30
C GLY A 127 1.65 8.25 -18.86
N HIS A 128 1.68 6.93 -19.04
CA HIS A 128 0.52 6.15 -19.45
C HIS A 128 -0.62 6.21 -18.42
N LEU A 129 -0.29 6.04 -17.13
CA LEU A 129 -1.28 6.16 -16.04
C LEU A 129 -1.89 7.56 -15.98
N LEU A 130 -1.08 8.61 -16.16
CA LEU A 130 -1.55 9.99 -16.24
C LEU A 130 -2.52 10.21 -17.42
N ILE A 131 -2.21 9.66 -18.60
CA ILE A 131 -3.12 9.75 -19.75
C ILE A 131 -4.41 8.98 -19.47
N ALA A 132 -4.33 7.78 -18.92
CA ALA A 132 -5.50 6.97 -18.58
C ALA A 132 -6.41 7.66 -17.56
N SER A 133 -5.85 8.37 -16.58
CA SER A 133 -6.65 9.14 -15.61
C SER A 133 -7.29 10.39 -16.22
N ILE A 134 -6.61 11.10 -17.12
CA ILE A 134 -7.18 12.22 -17.88
C ILE A 134 -8.34 11.73 -18.76
N VAL A 135 -8.14 10.63 -19.50
CA VAL A 135 -9.18 10.02 -20.34
C VAL A 135 -10.38 9.64 -19.48
N GLY A 136 -10.16 9.04 -18.31
CA GLY A 136 -11.22 8.71 -17.37
C GLY A 136 -12.00 9.93 -16.88
N ALA A 137 -11.29 11.01 -16.56
CA ALA A 137 -11.89 12.27 -16.11
C ALA A 137 -12.76 12.92 -17.20
N ILE A 138 -12.27 12.95 -18.43
CA ILE A 138 -12.98 13.56 -19.57
C ILE A 138 -14.15 12.68 -20.02
N SER A 139 -13.92 11.38 -20.19
CA SER A 139 -14.88 10.47 -20.84
C SER A 139 -16.05 10.08 -19.91
N TYR A 140 -15.81 10.02 -18.60
CA TYR A 140 -16.82 9.59 -17.64
C TYR A 140 -17.25 10.69 -16.65
N GLY A 141 -16.67 11.89 -16.75
CA GLY A 141 -16.99 13.02 -15.87
C GLY A 141 -16.71 12.73 -14.39
N ASN A 142 -15.85 11.76 -14.08
CA ASN A 142 -15.62 11.33 -12.71
C ASN A 142 -14.54 12.20 -12.02
N LEU A 143 -14.94 12.97 -11.00
CA LEU A 143 -14.04 13.85 -10.25
C LEU A 143 -12.88 13.09 -9.56
N LYS A 144 -13.05 11.81 -9.20
CA LYS A 144 -11.96 11.01 -8.65
C LYS A 144 -10.89 10.69 -9.70
N ALA A 145 -11.22 10.66 -10.99
CA ALA A 145 -10.20 10.51 -12.04
C ALA A 145 -9.27 11.74 -12.12
N LEU A 146 -9.78 12.94 -11.81
CA LEU A 146 -8.94 14.15 -11.67
C LEU A 146 -7.97 14.04 -10.49
N ARG A 147 -8.41 13.45 -9.38
CA ARG A 147 -7.55 13.15 -8.23
C ARG A 147 -6.37 12.26 -8.63
N PHE A 148 -6.61 11.18 -9.39
CA PHE A 148 -5.52 10.36 -9.96
C PHE A 148 -4.65 11.11 -10.98
N THR A 149 -5.23 12.04 -11.74
CA THR A 149 -4.47 12.90 -12.65
C THR A 149 -3.44 13.71 -11.88
N LEU A 150 -3.86 14.35 -10.78
CA LEU A 150 -2.95 15.08 -9.89
C LEU A 150 -1.90 14.14 -9.29
N LEU A 151 -2.32 13.00 -8.75
CA LEU A 151 -1.40 12.04 -8.13
C LEU A 151 -0.32 11.56 -9.10
N PHE A 152 -0.70 11.12 -10.30
CA PHE A 152 0.28 10.62 -11.29
C PHE A 152 1.17 11.73 -11.81
N ALA A 153 0.65 12.96 -11.98
CA ALA A 153 1.48 14.11 -12.32
C ALA A 153 2.51 14.42 -11.22
N GLU A 154 2.10 14.36 -9.95
CA GLU A 154 2.98 14.62 -8.82
C GLU A 154 4.06 13.55 -8.67
N VAL A 155 3.69 12.27 -8.73
CA VAL A 155 4.64 11.15 -8.67
C VAL A 155 5.61 11.22 -9.85
N LEU A 156 5.12 11.49 -11.07
CA LEU A 156 5.95 11.68 -12.25
C LEU A 156 6.95 12.82 -12.07
N ALA A 157 6.49 13.99 -11.61
CA ALA A 157 7.34 15.14 -11.37
C ALA A 157 8.40 14.86 -10.30
N LEU A 158 8.01 14.24 -9.18
CA LEU A 158 8.91 13.91 -8.09
C LEU A 158 9.99 12.92 -8.53
N VAL A 159 9.61 11.87 -9.27
CA VAL A 159 10.54 10.87 -9.81
C VAL A 159 11.46 11.50 -10.86
N PHE A 160 10.93 12.39 -11.69
CA PHE A 160 11.74 13.13 -12.67
C PHE A 160 12.79 14.03 -12.00
N ILE A 161 12.43 14.73 -10.91
CA ILE A 161 13.39 15.47 -10.09
C ILE A 161 14.45 14.52 -9.51
N PHE A 162 14.03 13.39 -8.94
CA PHE A 162 14.95 12.39 -8.41
C PHE A 162 15.92 11.83 -9.47
N PHE A 163 15.47 11.64 -10.71
CA PHE A 163 16.36 11.18 -11.79
C PHE A 163 17.27 12.28 -12.33
N THR A 164 16.88 13.55 -12.24
CA THR A 164 17.63 14.69 -12.80
C THR A 164 18.66 15.27 -11.83
N PHE A 165 18.38 15.22 -10.53
CA PHE A 165 19.20 15.83 -9.48
C PHE A 165 19.95 14.78 -8.66
N LYS A 166 21.08 15.19 -8.07
CA LYS A 166 21.89 14.37 -7.16
C LYS A 166 21.18 14.27 -5.81
N VAL A 167 20.35 13.23 -5.66
CA VAL A 167 19.68 12.89 -4.39
C VAL A 167 20.41 11.73 -3.72
N LYS A 168 20.71 11.87 -2.43
CA LYS A 168 21.44 10.86 -1.66
C LYS A 168 20.51 9.68 -1.35
N VAL A 169 20.94 8.49 -1.74
CA VAL A 169 20.22 7.24 -1.51
C VAL A 169 20.79 6.57 -0.24
N PRO A 170 19.96 6.23 0.76
CA PRO A 170 20.43 5.68 2.03
C PRO A 170 21.13 4.31 1.85
N GLY A 171 21.98 3.96 2.80
CA GLY A 171 22.54 2.60 2.92
C GLY A 171 21.44 1.59 3.26
N ALA A 172 21.54 0.37 2.73
CA ALA A 172 20.53 -0.66 2.89
C ALA A 172 20.30 -1.02 4.36
N ASN A 173 21.36 -1.14 5.17
CA ASN A 173 21.26 -1.53 6.58
C ASN A 173 20.60 -0.44 7.41
N GLN A 174 21.01 0.81 7.20
CA GLN A 174 20.37 1.95 7.87
C GLN A 174 18.90 2.06 7.47
N PHE A 175 18.58 1.81 6.20
CA PHE A 175 17.20 1.88 5.72
C PHE A 175 16.33 0.75 6.31
N ILE A 176 16.83 -0.48 6.37
CA ILE A 176 16.15 -1.61 7.04
C ILE A 176 15.90 -1.29 8.51
N LYS A 177 16.90 -0.76 9.22
CA LYS A 177 16.75 -0.34 10.61
C LYS A 177 15.64 0.71 10.75
N ASN A 178 15.63 1.71 9.88
CA ASN A 178 14.58 2.74 9.90
C ASN A 178 13.20 2.17 9.59
N ILE A 179 13.07 1.26 8.61
CA ILE A 179 11.80 0.60 8.28
C ILE A 179 11.24 -0.14 9.51
N ILE A 180 12.06 -0.95 10.17
CA ILE A 180 11.66 -1.75 11.35
C ILE A 180 11.19 -0.83 12.49
N TRP A 181 11.95 0.21 12.81
CA TRP A 181 11.57 1.12 13.90
C TRP A 181 10.35 1.97 13.58
N CYS A 182 10.25 2.50 12.36
CA CYS A 182 9.06 3.22 11.90
C CYS A 182 7.82 2.33 11.93
N ALA A 183 7.95 1.07 11.50
CA ALA A 183 6.85 0.12 11.52
C ALA A 183 6.40 -0.24 12.94
N ASN A 184 7.33 -0.41 13.89
CA ASN A 184 6.98 -0.63 15.29
C ASN A 184 6.17 0.55 15.85
N ILE A 185 6.59 1.78 15.59
CA ILE A 185 5.85 2.98 16.02
C ILE A 185 4.48 3.00 15.36
N TYR A 186 4.41 2.77 14.04
CA TYR A 186 3.17 2.72 13.29
C TYR A 186 2.19 1.70 13.87
N PHE A 187 2.61 0.45 14.04
CA PHE A 187 1.75 -0.61 14.55
C PHE A 187 1.33 -0.38 16.00
N LEU A 188 2.20 0.18 16.85
CA LEU A 188 1.82 0.57 18.22
C LEU A 188 0.75 1.67 18.21
N LEU A 189 0.85 2.66 17.32
CA LEU A 189 -0.17 3.69 17.17
C LEU A 189 -1.51 3.11 16.69
N VAL A 190 -1.48 2.13 15.77
CA VAL A 190 -2.68 1.41 15.32
C VAL A 190 -3.33 0.67 16.49
N LEU A 191 -2.56 -0.06 17.30
CA LEU A 191 -3.08 -0.76 18.49
C LEU A 191 -3.61 0.21 19.55
N ALA A 192 -2.91 1.33 19.78
CA ALA A 192 -3.34 2.35 20.72
C ALA A 192 -4.65 3.00 20.27
N HIS A 193 -4.77 3.32 18.98
CA HIS A 193 -6.00 3.82 18.37
C HIS A 193 -7.17 2.83 18.57
N TRP A 194 -6.93 1.54 18.32
CA TRP A 194 -7.92 0.49 18.54
C TRP A 194 -8.35 0.39 20.01
N ALA A 195 -7.39 0.42 20.94
CA ALA A 195 -7.65 0.35 22.38
C ALA A 195 -8.47 1.55 22.88
N VAL A 196 -8.14 2.77 22.45
CA VAL A 196 -8.88 3.98 22.81
C VAL A 196 -10.31 3.91 22.28
N ALA A 197 -10.49 3.58 21.01
CA ALA A 197 -11.82 3.49 20.43
C ALA A 197 -12.71 2.44 21.12
N LYS A 198 -12.15 1.26 21.43
CA LYS A 198 -12.84 0.22 22.20
C LYS A 198 -13.23 0.72 23.59
N SER A 199 -12.35 1.46 24.27
CA SER A 199 -12.63 2.03 25.60
C SER A 199 -13.77 3.06 25.58
N LEU A 200 -13.98 3.72 24.44
CA LEU A 200 -15.07 4.67 24.22
C LEU A 200 -16.39 3.98 23.80
N GLY A 201 -16.43 2.64 23.80
CA GLY A 201 -17.60 1.88 23.38
C GLY A 201 -17.87 1.94 21.87
N MET A 202 -16.91 2.40 21.07
CA MET A 202 -17.05 2.41 19.62
C MET A 202 -16.98 0.99 19.09
N GLN A 203 -17.92 0.64 18.22
CA GLN A 203 -18.00 -0.70 17.67
C GLN A 203 -16.77 -1.02 16.80
N PRO A 204 -16.24 -2.26 16.81
CA PRO A 204 -15.08 -2.67 16.02
C PRO A 204 -15.23 -2.43 14.50
N HIS A 205 -16.45 -2.55 13.97
CA HIS A 205 -16.70 -2.23 12.57
C HIS A 205 -16.55 -0.72 12.28
N ILE A 206 -16.83 0.17 13.24
CA ILE A 206 -16.54 1.61 13.15
C ILE A 206 -15.03 1.86 13.12
N LEU A 207 -14.23 1.01 13.77
CA LEU A 207 -12.76 1.07 13.68
C LEU A 207 -12.22 0.68 12.31
N GLU A 208 -12.87 -0.24 11.62
CA GLU A 208 -12.62 -0.54 10.19
C GLU A 208 -13.18 0.56 9.27
N GLY A 209 -14.26 1.24 9.69
CA GLY A 209 -14.94 2.32 8.96
C GLY A 209 -14.30 3.70 9.12
N LEU A 210 -13.47 3.90 10.14
CA LEU A 210 -12.50 4.99 10.23
C LEU A 210 -11.40 4.83 9.17
N GLY A 211 -11.30 3.63 8.60
CA GLY A 211 -10.41 3.25 7.52
C GLY A 211 -11.05 3.34 6.14
N PHE A 212 -12.25 2.82 5.83
CA PHE A 212 -12.76 2.56 4.46
C PHE A 212 -11.84 1.70 3.55
N ALA A 213 -10.54 1.87 3.66
CA ALA A 213 -9.56 0.83 3.65
C ALA A 213 -9.96 -0.29 4.62
N GLY A 214 -10.46 -1.40 4.07
CA GLY A 214 -10.42 -2.66 4.80
C GLY A 214 -9.03 -2.83 5.40
N THR A 215 -8.98 -3.45 6.57
CA THR A 215 -7.80 -3.83 7.36
C THR A 215 -6.59 -4.33 6.55
N SER A 216 -6.82 -4.81 5.33
CA SER A 216 -5.84 -4.87 4.24
C SER A 216 -4.97 -3.61 4.13
N TYR A 217 -5.47 -2.43 3.74
CA TYR A 217 -4.63 -1.27 3.43
C TYR A 217 -3.76 -0.79 4.61
N LEU A 218 -4.26 -0.84 5.85
CA LEU A 218 -3.44 -0.55 7.04
C LEU A 218 -2.25 -1.51 7.18
N ALA A 219 -2.39 -2.72 6.63
CA ALA A 219 -1.33 -3.72 6.61
C ALA A 219 -0.50 -3.69 5.32
N ILE A 220 -0.66 -2.72 4.41
CA ILE A 220 0.15 -2.68 3.19
C ILE A 220 1.63 -2.40 3.49
N ALA A 221 1.92 -1.66 4.55
CA ALA A 221 3.28 -1.49 5.07
C ALA A 221 3.95 -2.86 5.33
N SER A 222 3.18 -3.88 5.71
CA SER A 222 3.66 -5.25 5.94
C SER A 222 4.29 -5.90 4.70
N ILE A 223 3.95 -5.45 3.48
CA ILE A 223 4.56 -5.91 2.21
C ILE A 223 6.08 -5.68 2.19
N VAL A 224 6.57 -4.64 2.88
CA VAL A 224 8.00 -4.32 2.99
C VAL A 224 8.54 -4.66 4.37
N VAL A 225 7.75 -4.40 5.42
CA VAL A 225 8.19 -4.60 6.81
C VAL A 225 8.46 -6.07 7.12
N ILE A 226 7.58 -6.99 6.69
CA ILE A 226 7.74 -8.41 7.01
C ILE A 226 8.99 -9.01 6.35
N PRO A 227 9.22 -8.83 5.03
CA PRO A 227 10.48 -9.25 4.41
C PRO A 227 11.71 -8.63 5.07
N ALA A 228 11.66 -7.34 5.42
CA ALA A 228 12.77 -6.65 6.07
C ALA A 228 13.07 -7.20 7.48
N ALA A 229 12.01 -7.46 8.28
CA ALA A 229 12.13 -8.03 9.62
C ALA A 229 12.66 -9.47 9.57
N LEU A 230 12.17 -10.30 8.65
CA LEU A 230 12.67 -11.65 8.44
C LEU A 230 14.13 -11.67 7.98
N PHE A 231 14.49 -10.79 7.04
CA PHE A 231 15.86 -10.60 6.62
C PHE A 231 16.77 -10.26 7.81
N ALA A 232 16.38 -9.27 8.62
CA ALA A 232 17.14 -8.88 9.80
C ALA A 232 17.22 -10.00 10.87
N LEU A 233 16.13 -10.71 11.12
CA LEU A 233 16.06 -11.77 12.12
C LEU A 233 16.99 -12.96 11.78
N PHE A 234 16.99 -13.39 10.51
CA PHE A 234 17.66 -14.62 10.08
C PHE A 234 19.03 -14.41 9.43
N LEU A 235 19.30 -13.23 8.87
CA LEU A 235 20.52 -12.99 8.08
C LEU A 235 21.43 -11.89 8.64
N LYS A 236 20.97 -11.06 9.58
CA LYS A 236 21.82 -10.09 10.28
C LYS A 236 22.30 -10.60 11.62
N ARG A 237 23.41 -10.03 12.10
CA ARG A 237 24.01 -10.34 13.40
C ARG A 237 23.66 -9.32 14.49
N ASP A 238 23.19 -8.12 14.11
CA ASP A 238 22.83 -7.04 15.02
C ASP A 238 21.67 -7.45 15.95
N PHE A 239 21.91 -7.39 17.27
CA PHE A 239 20.96 -7.84 18.29
C PHE A 239 19.77 -6.90 18.43
N ASP A 240 19.99 -5.58 18.46
CA ASP A 240 18.93 -4.58 18.57
C ASP A 240 17.98 -4.66 17.37
N LEU A 241 18.56 -4.86 16.18
CA LEU A 241 17.78 -5.03 14.96
C LEU A 241 16.93 -6.30 15.00
N LYS A 242 17.44 -7.40 15.58
CA LYS A 242 16.68 -8.65 15.76
C LYS A 242 15.51 -8.47 16.71
N ILE A 243 15.71 -7.79 17.84
CA ILE A 243 14.64 -7.47 18.78
C ILE A 243 13.58 -6.63 18.07
N GLY A 244 13.99 -5.54 17.43
CA GLY A 244 13.07 -4.68 16.69
C GLY A 244 12.26 -5.45 15.64
N SER A 245 12.91 -6.37 14.92
CA SER A 245 12.27 -7.23 13.91
C SER A 245 11.25 -8.19 14.51
N LEU A 246 11.57 -8.81 15.65
CA LEU A 246 10.66 -9.70 16.36
C LEU A 246 9.40 -8.94 16.82
N VAL A 247 9.59 -7.74 17.38
CA VAL A 247 8.49 -6.86 17.77
C VAL A 247 7.63 -6.50 16.56
N SER A 248 8.23 -6.13 15.42
CA SER A 248 7.46 -5.80 14.20
C SER A 248 6.60 -6.97 13.72
N LEU A 249 7.13 -8.19 13.75
CA LEU A 249 6.39 -9.38 13.34
C LEU A 249 5.23 -9.69 14.29
N ILE A 250 5.44 -9.60 15.60
CA ILE A 250 4.39 -9.81 16.61
C ILE A 250 3.28 -8.77 16.44
N LEU A 251 3.64 -7.50 16.25
CA LEU A 251 2.69 -6.41 16.08
C LEU A 251 1.91 -6.54 14.76
N ALA A 252 2.59 -6.80 13.64
CA ALA A 252 1.94 -7.02 12.34
C ALA A 252 0.96 -8.19 12.40
N PHE A 253 1.34 -9.29 13.05
CA PHE A 253 0.49 -10.46 13.24
C PHE A 253 -0.71 -10.15 14.14
N THR A 254 -0.50 -9.47 15.26
CA THR A 254 -1.57 -9.05 16.16
C THR A 254 -2.59 -8.16 15.45
N ILE A 255 -2.12 -7.18 14.66
CA ILE A 255 -2.99 -6.33 13.84
C ILE A 255 -3.75 -7.17 12.83
N ALA A 256 -3.07 -8.04 12.09
CA ALA A 256 -3.70 -8.88 11.10
C ALA A 256 -4.80 -9.79 11.70
N LEU A 257 -4.62 -10.28 12.94
CA LEU A 257 -5.65 -11.02 13.69
C LEU A 257 -6.79 -10.14 14.17
N LEU A 258 -6.50 -9.01 14.82
CA LEU A 258 -7.49 -8.04 15.32
C LEU A 258 -8.40 -7.50 14.22
N SER A 259 -7.94 -7.61 12.99
CA SER A 259 -8.50 -6.95 11.83
C SER A 259 -9.05 -7.97 10.81
N ASP A 260 -9.04 -9.26 11.16
CA ASP A 260 -9.45 -10.39 10.31
C ASP A 260 -8.97 -10.26 8.84
N SER A 261 -7.74 -9.77 8.68
CA SER A 261 -7.24 -9.31 7.38
C SER A 261 -6.43 -10.39 6.69
N ARG A 262 -7.08 -11.07 5.76
CA ARG A 262 -6.42 -12.02 4.83
C ARG A 262 -5.32 -11.34 4.01
N GLY A 263 -5.54 -10.08 3.63
CA GLY A 263 -4.54 -9.24 2.98
C GLY A 263 -3.30 -9.13 3.88
N ALA A 264 -3.46 -8.67 5.12
CA ALA A 264 -2.34 -8.48 6.06
C ALA A 264 -1.50 -9.73 6.32
N MET A 265 -2.12 -10.93 6.29
CA MET A 265 -1.41 -12.20 6.48
C MET A 265 -0.64 -12.67 5.24
N LEU A 266 -1.02 -12.20 4.04
CA LEU A 266 -0.43 -12.65 2.79
C LEU A 266 1.11 -12.39 2.69
N PRO A 267 1.64 -11.19 3.01
CA PRO A 267 3.09 -10.97 2.97
C PRO A 267 3.86 -11.85 3.96
N LEU A 268 3.24 -12.20 5.10
CA LEU A 268 3.80 -13.15 6.07
C LEU A 268 3.91 -14.54 5.44
N LEU A 269 2.81 -15.08 4.94
CA LEU A 269 2.77 -16.43 4.37
C LEU A 269 3.76 -16.59 3.20
N ILE A 270 3.83 -15.62 2.29
CA ILE A 270 4.74 -15.67 1.13
C ILE A 270 6.20 -15.58 1.59
N SER A 271 6.53 -14.61 2.45
CA SER A 271 7.92 -14.40 2.89
C SER A 271 8.42 -15.58 3.71
N VAL A 272 7.55 -16.15 4.54
CA VAL A 272 7.80 -17.38 5.27
C VAL A 272 8.00 -18.55 4.31
N GLY A 273 7.14 -18.72 3.29
CA GLY A 273 7.31 -19.74 2.25
C GLY A 273 8.67 -19.66 1.55
N VAL A 274 9.12 -18.45 1.21
CA VAL A 274 10.46 -18.22 0.65
C VAL A 274 11.55 -18.61 1.65
N LEU A 275 11.39 -18.28 2.94
CA LEU A 275 12.34 -18.70 3.97
C LEU A 275 12.41 -20.22 4.15
N ILE A 276 11.29 -20.95 4.02
CA ILE A 276 11.27 -22.42 4.08
C ILE A 276 12.23 -23.00 3.04
N LEU A 277 12.14 -22.51 1.80
CA LEU A 277 12.99 -22.94 0.69
C LEU A 277 14.48 -22.66 0.96
N LEU A 278 14.78 -21.64 1.76
CA LEU A 278 16.16 -21.24 2.07
C LEU A 278 16.73 -21.92 3.31
N ARG A 279 15.91 -22.15 4.36
CA ARG A 279 16.37 -22.62 5.69
C ARG A 279 15.29 -23.44 6.42
N PRO A 280 15.00 -24.68 5.99
CA PRO A 280 13.87 -25.47 6.50
C PRO A 280 13.94 -25.75 8.01
N MET A 281 15.13 -25.96 8.57
CA MET A 281 15.31 -26.26 10.00
C MET A 281 15.06 -25.06 10.94
N ASN A 282 15.45 -23.85 10.54
CA ASN A 282 15.20 -22.65 11.34
C ASN A 282 13.73 -22.22 11.25
N PHE A 283 13.10 -22.52 10.12
CA PHE A 283 11.68 -22.31 9.90
C PHE A 283 10.82 -23.15 10.85
N LEU A 284 11.09 -24.46 10.99
CA LEU A 284 10.32 -25.32 11.92
C LEU A 284 10.33 -24.78 13.34
N LYS A 285 11.47 -24.26 13.81
CA LYS A 285 11.58 -23.62 15.13
C LYS A 285 10.77 -22.34 15.22
N PHE A 286 10.86 -21.47 14.21
CA PHE A 286 10.10 -20.22 14.16
C PHE A 286 8.58 -20.48 14.12
N CYS A 287 8.11 -21.44 13.33
CA CYS A 287 6.71 -21.84 13.29
C CYS A 287 6.22 -22.42 14.61
N ALA A 288 7.01 -23.27 15.27
CA ALA A 288 6.64 -23.79 16.58
C ALA A 288 6.42 -22.66 17.59
N TRP A 289 7.34 -21.69 17.65
CA TRP A 289 7.20 -20.52 18.53
C TRP A 289 6.07 -19.59 18.11
N GLY A 290 5.88 -19.37 16.81
CA GLY A 290 4.79 -18.54 16.27
C GLY A 290 3.41 -19.12 16.59
N VAL A 291 3.24 -20.43 16.41
CA VAL A 291 1.99 -21.14 16.77
C VAL A 291 1.73 -21.02 18.27
N VAL A 292 2.73 -21.29 19.12
CA VAL A 292 2.57 -21.15 20.58
C VAL A 292 2.19 -19.71 20.95
N ALA A 293 2.93 -18.71 20.48
CA ALA A 293 2.65 -17.31 20.76
C ALA A 293 1.24 -16.90 20.28
N SER A 294 0.83 -17.36 19.10
CA SER A 294 -0.49 -17.08 18.55
C SER A 294 -1.64 -17.66 19.39
N ILE A 295 -1.46 -18.87 19.93
CA ILE A 295 -2.44 -19.50 20.83
C ILE A 295 -2.58 -18.66 22.10
N PHE A 296 -1.46 -18.23 22.70
CA PHE A 296 -1.49 -17.37 23.88
C PHE A 296 -2.14 -16.01 23.60
N ILE A 297 -1.78 -15.34 22.50
CA ILE A 297 -2.41 -14.08 22.09
C ILE A 297 -3.91 -14.28 21.89
N SER A 298 -4.30 -15.32 21.15
CA SER A 298 -5.71 -15.56 20.86
C SER A 298 -6.54 -15.91 22.10
N LEU A 299 -5.96 -16.68 23.03
CA LEU A 299 -6.56 -17.01 24.31
C LEU A 299 -6.76 -15.74 25.17
N ILE A 300 -5.74 -14.88 25.25
CA ILE A 300 -5.77 -13.65 26.06
C ILE A 300 -6.78 -12.64 25.51
N PHE A 301 -6.81 -12.45 24.19
CA PHE A 301 -7.61 -11.38 23.58
C PHE A 301 -9.02 -11.81 23.17
N TYR A 302 -9.22 -13.08 22.81
CA TYR A 302 -10.49 -13.57 22.26
C TYR A 302 -11.06 -14.79 22.99
N GLY A 303 -10.32 -15.43 23.90
CA GLY A 303 -10.77 -16.65 24.57
C GLY A 303 -10.90 -17.88 23.65
N HIS A 304 -10.41 -17.78 22.40
CA HIS A 304 -10.57 -18.83 21.38
C HIS A 304 -9.19 -19.33 20.91
N PRO A 305 -8.72 -20.51 21.36
CA PRO A 305 -7.40 -21.03 20.97
C PRO A 305 -7.36 -21.60 19.55
N HIS A 306 -8.50 -21.81 18.90
CA HIS A 306 -8.64 -22.49 17.60
C HIS A 306 -8.55 -21.57 16.37
N TRP A 307 -8.15 -20.30 16.56
CA TRP A 307 -8.13 -19.28 15.51
C TRP A 307 -7.41 -19.70 14.21
N LEU A 308 -6.39 -20.56 14.31
CA LEU A 308 -5.61 -21.00 13.15
C LEU A 308 -6.42 -21.95 12.26
N ILE A 309 -7.30 -22.76 12.85
CA ILE A 309 -8.28 -23.59 12.14
C ILE A 309 -9.33 -22.69 11.50
N ASP A 310 -9.89 -21.73 12.25
CA ASP A 310 -10.88 -20.78 11.75
C ASP A 310 -10.33 -19.95 10.58
N MET A 311 -9.05 -19.55 10.64
CA MET A 311 -8.36 -18.86 9.56
C MET A 311 -8.17 -19.76 8.34
N MET A 312 -7.77 -21.03 8.52
CA MET A 312 -7.61 -21.98 7.41
C MET A 312 -8.96 -22.27 6.74
N GLU A 313 -10.02 -22.45 7.52
CA GLU A 313 -11.39 -22.63 7.04
C GLU A 313 -11.89 -21.38 6.31
N SER A 314 -11.62 -20.19 6.84
CA SER A 314 -11.95 -18.91 6.20
C SER A 314 -11.19 -18.70 4.90
N PHE A 315 -9.91 -19.06 4.84
CA PHE A 315 -9.10 -18.98 3.63
C PHE A 315 -9.60 -19.97 2.57
N TYR A 316 -9.88 -21.22 2.95
CA TYR A 316 -10.44 -22.23 2.07
C TYR A 316 -11.83 -21.83 1.56
N ALA A 317 -12.69 -21.31 2.44
CA ALA A 317 -14.00 -20.79 2.07
C ALA A 317 -13.94 -19.55 1.17
N GLY A 318 -12.86 -18.75 1.26
CA GLY A 318 -12.60 -17.64 0.35
C GLY A 318 -12.21 -18.10 -1.06
N LEU A 319 -11.47 -19.20 -1.18
CA LEU A 319 -11.11 -19.77 -2.48
C LEU A 319 -12.26 -20.56 -3.14
N ALA A 320 -13.29 -20.94 -2.38
CA ALA A 320 -14.46 -21.64 -2.87
C ALA A 320 -15.47 -20.66 -3.49
N LEU A 321 -15.83 -20.89 -4.76
CA LEU A 321 -16.88 -20.16 -5.44
C LEU A 321 -18.24 -20.63 -4.91
N LYS A 322 -18.74 -19.96 -3.87
CA LYS A 322 -20.06 -20.25 -3.29
C LYS A 322 -21.12 -19.46 -4.04
N SER A 323 -22.11 -20.16 -4.59
CA SER A 323 -23.32 -19.56 -5.17
C SER A 323 -24.22 -19.00 -4.08
N GLY A 324 -24.93 -17.91 -4.36
CA GLY A 324 -25.89 -17.32 -3.44
C GLY A 324 -25.37 -16.10 -2.66
N SER A 325 -26.28 -15.49 -1.91
CA SER A 325 -26.02 -14.30 -1.11
C SER A 325 -26.05 -14.62 0.39
N MET A 326 -25.38 -13.81 1.20
CA MET A 326 -25.51 -13.82 2.65
C MET A 326 -25.91 -12.43 3.15
N THR A 327 -26.70 -12.43 4.21
CA THR A 327 -27.02 -11.22 4.97
C THR A 327 -26.11 -11.14 6.19
N PHE A 328 -25.54 -9.98 6.46
CA PHE A 328 -24.78 -9.73 7.67
C PHE A 328 -25.07 -8.32 8.17
N GLU A 329 -24.94 -8.13 9.47
CA GLU A 329 -25.04 -6.80 10.08
C GLU A 329 -23.76 -6.01 9.78
N TYR A 330 -23.91 -4.94 9.01
CA TYR A 330 -22.85 -4.02 8.64
C TYR A 330 -23.26 -2.60 9.05
N TYR A 331 -22.57 -2.05 10.05
CA TYR A 331 -22.87 -0.71 10.61
C TYR A 331 -24.32 -0.52 11.09
N GLY A 332 -24.86 -1.51 11.82
CA GLY A 332 -26.23 -1.46 12.35
C GLY A 332 -27.31 -1.61 11.28
N ARG A 333 -26.96 -2.20 10.14
CA ARG A 333 -27.88 -2.52 9.05
C ARG A 333 -27.64 -3.93 8.55
N THR A 334 -28.71 -4.65 8.26
CA THR A 334 -28.61 -5.89 7.51
C THR A 334 -28.30 -5.59 6.05
N VAL A 335 -27.14 -6.02 5.56
CA VAL A 335 -26.75 -5.87 4.15
C VAL A 335 -26.62 -7.23 3.49
N THR A 336 -27.09 -7.34 2.25
CA THR A 336 -26.97 -8.55 1.44
C THR A 336 -25.73 -8.45 0.56
N THR A 337 -24.81 -9.40 0.67
CA THR A 337 -23.59 -9.49 -0.14
C THR A 337 -23.40 -10.89 -0.70
N ALA A 338 -22.48 -11.05 -1.63
CA ALA A 338 -22.06 -12.35 -2.15
C ALA A 338 -21.48 -13.24 -1.04
N GLN A 339 -21.78 -14.54 -1.07
CA GLN A 339 -21.10 -15.49 -0.19
C GLN A 339 -19.62 -15.68 -0.58
N GLY A 340 -18.73 -15.72 0.43
CA GLY A 340 -17.29 -15.93 0.19
C GLY A 340 -16.65 -14.79 -0.62
N ASP A 341 -15.70 -15.12 -1.51
CA ASP A 341 -15.08 -14.14 -2.42
C ASP A 341 -15.74 -14.07 -3.82
N ALA A 342 -16.97 -14.58 -3.97
CA ALA A 342 -17.67 -14.60 -5.26
C ALA A 342 -17.75 -13.21 -5.92
N GLY A 343 -17.87 -12.13 -5.13
CA GLY A 343 -17.85 -10.75 -5.63
C GLY A 343 -16.54 -10.38 -6.36
N ARG A 344 -15.37 -10.77 -5.84
CA ARG A 344 -14.05 -10.47 -6.45
C ARG A 344 -13.86 -11.23 -7.76
N ILE A 345 -14.31 -12.48 -7.77
CA ILE A 345 -14.27 -13.35 -8.95
C ILE A 345 -15.18 -12.78 -10.05
N LEU A 346 -16.38 -12.32 -9.70
CA LEU A 346 -17.31 -11.67 -10.63
C LEU A 346 -16.69 -10.45 -11.32
N TYR A 347 -15.99 -9.58 -10.58
CA TYR A 347 -15.31 -8.42 -11.17
C TYR A 347 -14.23 -8.82 -12.17
N PHE A 348 -13.43 -9.84 -11.84
CA PHE A 348 -12.38 -10.32 -12.73
C PHE A 348 -12.94 -10.88 -14.04
N TRP A 349 -13.94 -11.77 -13.95
CA TRP A 349 -14.56 -12.37 -15.13
C TRP A 349 -15.37 -11.36 -15.96
N ALA A 350 -16.05 -10.41 -15.31
CA ALA A 350 -16.73 -9.32 -16.02
C ALA A 350 -15.75 -8.46 -16.81
N GLY A 351 -14.59 -8.13 -16.20
CA GLY A 351 -13.51 -7.43 -16.89
C GLY A 351 -12.98 -8.23 -18.07
N LEU A 352 -12.60 -9.49 -17.89
CA LEU A 352 -12.13 -10.33 -18.99
C LEU A 352 -13.15 -10.42 -20.14
N THR A 353 -14.43 -10.64 -19.80
CA THR A 353 -15.52 -10.72 -20.79
C THR A 353 -15.67 -9.42 -21.56
N ALA A 354 -15.55 -8.27 -20.88
CA ALA A 354 -15.59 -6.97 -21.53
C ALA A 354 -14.42 -6.78 -22.52
N LEU A 355 -13.21 -7.20 -22.14
CA LEU A 355 -12.03 -7.10 -23.00
C LEU A 355 -12.12 -7.96 -24.25
N PHE A 356 -12.68 -9.17 -24.14
CA PHE A 356 -12.87 -10.04 -25.30
C PHE A 356 -13.89 -9.49 -26.29
N ASN A 357 -14.88 -8.74 -25.81
CA ASN A 357 -15.90 -8.12 -26.65
C ASN A 357 -15.47 -6.76 -27.22
N GLU A 358 -14.44 -6.12 -26.65
CA GLU A 358 -13.94 -4.80 -27.04
C GLU A 358 -12.40 -4.79 -27.20
N PRO A 359 -11.85 -5.35 -28.30
CA PRO A 359 -10.40 -5.58 -28.46
C PRO A 359 -9.56 -4.30 -28.53
N LEU A 360 -10.15 -3.16 -28.89
CA LEU A 360 -9.45 -1.88 -28.85
C LEU A 360 -9.22 -1.40 -27.40
N LEU A 361 -10.19 -1.65 -26.51
CA LEU A 361 -10.05 -1.38 -25.08
C LEU A 361 -8.99 -2.29 -24.44
N LEU A 362 -8.82 -3.52 -24.96
CA LEU A 362 -7.74 -4.41 -24.52
C LEU A 362 -6.35 -3.82 -24.75
N LEU A 363 -6.12 -3.05 -25.81
CA LEU A 363 -4.80 -2.49 -26.09
C LEU A 363 -4.49 -1.27 -25.22
N GLN A 364 -5.43 -0.31 -25.18
CA GLN A 364 -5.17 1.02 -24.62
C GLN A 364 -5.77 1.24 -23.22
N GLY A 365 -6.77 0.46 -22.86
CA GLY A 365 -7.57 0.65 -21.65
C GLY A 365 -8.71 1.63 -21.85
N ALA A 366 -9.67 1.57 -20.93
CA ALA A 366 -10.86 2.42 -20.89
C ALA A 366 -10.63 3.77 -20.18
N GLY A 367 -9.48 3.97 -19.53
CA GLY A 367 -9.23 5.08 -18.60
C GLY A 367 -9.74 4.82 -17.18
N ASN A 368 -9.21 5.54 -16.19
CA ASN A 368 -9.58 5.33 -14.77
C ASN A 368 -11.08 5.54 -14.55
N TYR A 369 -11.69 4.69 -13.71
CA TYR A 369 -13.15 4.60 -13.51
C TYR A 369 -13.97 4.13 -14.73
N GLY A 370 -13.31 3.70 -15.81
CA GLY A 370 -13.99 3.12 -16.97
C GLY A 370 -14.57 1.72 -16.72
N PHE A 371 -14.29 1.08 -15.58
CA PHE A 371 -14.75 -0.30 -15.33
C PHE A 371 -16.27 -0.45 -15.37
N PHE A 372 -17.05 0.27 -14.55
CA PHE A 372 -18.51 0.07 -14.56
C PHE A 372 -19.17 0.50 -15.87
N PRO A 373 -18.79 1.63 -16.50
CA PRO A 373 -19.31 2.01 -17.81
C PRO A 373 -19.13 0.91 -18.88
N ILE A 374 -18.01 0.19 -18.86
CA ILE A 374 -17.66 -0.82 -19.88
C ILE A 374 -18.06 -2.24 -19.46
N ALA A 375 -17.66 -2.66 -18.27
CA ALA A 375 -17.77 -4.01 -17.76
C ALA A 375 -19.01 -4.26 -16.89
N GLY A 376 -19.73 -3.21 -16.47
CA GLY A 376 -20.85 -3.32 -15.53
C GLY A 376 -21.99 -4.22 -15.99
N LYS A 377 -22.30 -4.22 -17.30
CA LYS A 377 -23.32 -5.10 -17.89
C LYS A 377 -22.97 -6.59 -17.78
N TYR A 378 -21.69 -6.93 -17.94
CA TYR A 378 -21.22 -8.31 -17.81
C TYR A 378 -21.19 -8.73 -16.34
N TYR A 379 -20.83 -7.81 -15.44
CA TYR A 379 -20.91 -8.04 -13.99
C TYR A 379 -22.33 -8.37 -13.55
N ALA A 380 -23.32 -7.57 -13.96
CA ALA A 380 -24.73 -7.83 -13.64
C ALA A 380 -25.20 -9.19 -14.17
N SER A 381 -24.92 -9.48 -15.45
CA SER A 381 -25.30 -10.77 -16.06
C SER A 381 -24.65 -11.98 -15.37
N LEU A 382 -23.38 -11.88 -14.98
CA LEU A 382 -22.68 -12.93 -14.25
C LEU A 382 -23.24 -13.09 -12.83
N ALA A 383 -23.51 -12.00 -12.13
CA ALA A 383 -24.10 -12.01 -10.79
C ALA A 383 -25.47 -12.70 -10.78
N ASP A 384 -26.32 -12.36 -11.74
CA ASP A 384 -27.64 -12.98 -11.93
C ASP A 384 -27.52 -14.48 -12.18
N SER A 385 -26.57 -14.90 -13.04
CA SER A 385 -26.35 -16.31 -13.36
C SER A 385 -25.92 -17.17 -12.17
N LEU A 386 -25.29 -16.55 -11.16
CA LEU A 386 -24.81 -17.22 -9.95
C LEU A 386 -25.77 -17.06 -8.76
N GLY A 387 -26.90 -16.36 -8.94
CA GLY A 387 -27.84 -16.05 -7.86
C GLY A 387 -27.22 -15.17 -6.77
N VAL A 388 -26.26 -14.33 -7.14
CA VAL A 388 -25.50 -13.47 -6.23
C VAL A 388 -26.04 -12.04 -6.34
N SER A 389 -26.19 -11.36 -5.21
CA SER A 389 -26.61 -9.96 -5.22
C SER A 389 -25.60 -9.09 -5.96
N SER A 390 -26.08 -8.33 -6.93
CA SER A 390 -25.34 -7.24 -7.58
C SER A 390 -25.32 -5.96 -6.74
N SER A 391 -26.02 -5.95 -5.58
CA SER A 391 -25.95 -4.85 -4.62
C SER A 391 -24.58 -4.84 -3.98
N ILE A 392 -23.68 -4.03 -4.53
CA ILE A 392 -22.38 -3.84 -3.90
C ILE A 392 -22.60 -2.89 -2.73
N VAL A 393 -22.22 -3.33 -1.53
CA VAL A 393 -22.15 -2.45 -0.37
C VAL A 393 -21.16 -1.36 -0.73
N ASN A 394 -21.66 -0.18 -1.10
CA ASN A 394 -20.81 0.96 -1.33
C ASN A 394 -20.44 1.53 0.03
N PRO A 395 -19.21 1.35 0.48
CA PRO A 395 -18.81 1.88 1.74
C PRO A 395 -18.51 3.35 1.39
N GLY A 396 -19.47 4.25 1.67
CA GLY A 396 -19.61 5.63 1.16
C GLY A 396 -18.33 6.44 0.91
N LEU A 397 -17.66 6.17 -0.20
CA LEU A 397 -16.58 7.00 -0.73
C LEU A 397 -17.21 7.96 -1.73
N SER A 398 -17.56 9.13 -1.23
CA SER A 398 -18.22 10.16 -2.01
C SER A 398 -17.32 11.37 -2.11
N VAL A 399 -16.91 11.74 -3.32
CA VAL A 399 -16.27 13.04 -3.54
C VAL A 399 -17.36 14.06 -3.86
N ALA A 400 -17.43 15.14 -3.08
CA ALA A 400 -18.25 16.32 -3.36
C ALA A 400 -19.78 16.09 -3.50
N GLY A 401 -20.37 15.21 -2.70
CA GLY A 401 -21.85 15.06 -2.61
C GLY A 401 -22.43 13.84 -3.31
N VAL A 402 -21.63 13.08 -4.08
CA VAL A 402 -22.16 12.04 -4.99
C VAL A 402 -21.93 10.63 -4.44
N SER A 403 -22.99 9.80 -4.38
CA SER A 403 -22.88 8.35 -4.12
C SER A 403 -22.34 7.65 -5.37
N GLU A 404 -21.21 6.96 -5.23
CA GLU A 404 -20.46 6.42 -6.37
C GLU A 404 -20.39 4.90 -6.33
N PRO A 405 -20.46 4.17 -7.46
CA PRO A 405 -20.26 2.73 -7.43
C PRO A 405 -18.84 2.39 -6.89
N PRO A 406 -18.72 1.45 -5.93
CA PRO A 406 -17.44 1.10 -5.31
C PRO A 406 -16.51 0.51 -6.36
N ARG A 407 -15.27 1.01 -6.44
CA ARG A 407 -14.32 0.54 -7.47
C ARG A 407 -14.04 -0.96 -7.30
N PRO A 408 -13.91 -1.73 -8.38
CA PRO A 408 -13.61 -3.15 -8.27
C PRO A 408 -12.24 -3.41 -7.63
N PRO A 409 -12.02 -4.58 -7.02
CA PRO A 409 -10.69 -5.05 -6.66
C PRO A 409 -9.73 -4.96 -7.85
N ALA A 410 -8.48 -4.58 -7.56
CA ALA A 410 -7.65 -3.82 -8.50
C ALA A 410 -7.28 -4.52 -9.79
N LEU A 411 -7.10 -5.85 -9.84
CA LEU A 411 -6.52 -6.45 -11.06
C LEU A 411 -7.46 -6.34 -12.26
N GLY A 412 -8.75 -6.68 -12.07
CA GLY A 412 -9.75 -6.55 -13.12
C GLY A 412 -9.96 -5.10 -13.53
N ALA A 413 -10.02 -4.18 -12.56
CA ALA A 413 -10.09 -2.76 -12.82
C ALA A 413 -8.85 -2.24 -13.56
N TYR A 414 -7.64 -2.60 -13.11
CA TYR A 414 -6.37 -2.16 -13.68
C TYR A 414 -6.23 -2.62 -15.13
N ILE A 415 -6.55 -3.87 -15.43
CA ILE A 415 -6.48 -4.38 -16.81
C ILE A 415 -7.48 -3.63 -17.70
N ILE A 416 -8.72 -3.41 -17.23
CA ILE A 416 -9.73 -2.68 -18.00
C ILE A 416 -9.35 -1.22 -18.21
N GLU A 417 -8.93 -0.54 -17.15
CA GLU A 417 -8.69 0.91 -17.17
C GLU A 417 -7.39 1.27 -17.87
N THR A 418 -6.34 0.45 -17.76
CA THR A 418 -5.01 0.74 -18.31
C THR A 418 -4.65 -0.10 -19.54
N GLY A 419 -5.45 -1.12 -19.86
CA GLY A 419 -5.21 -2.02 -20.98
C GLY A 419 -3.97 -2.88 -20.82
N LEU A 420 -3.67 -3.65 -21.87
CA LEU A 420 -2.49 -4.49 -21.98
C LEU A 420 -1.21 -3.66 -21.89
N LEU A 421 -1.20 -2.44 -22.44
CA LEU A 421 -0.05 -1.55 -22.36
C LEU A 421 0.33 -1.23 -20.91
N GLY A 422 -0.64 -0.86 -20.07
CA GLY A 422 -0.40 -0.59 -18.64
C GLY A 422 0.14 -1.81 -17.90
N VAL A 423 -0.45 -2.98 -18.17
CA VAL A 423 -0.02 -4.27 -17.59
C VAL A 423 1.39 -4.64 -18.01
N LEU A 424 1.74 -4.49 -19.29
CA LEU A 424 3.07 -4.80 -19.80
C LEU A 424 4.13 -3.84 -19.25
N LEU A 425 3.81 -2.55 -19.10
CA LEU A 425 4.71 -1.56 -18.51
C LEU A 425 4.94 -1.81 -17.01
N LEU A 426 3.89 -2.12 -16.25
CA LEU A 426 4.02 -2.56 -14.86
C LEU A 426 4.87 -3.84 -14.76
N GLY A 427 4.60 -4.81 -15.63
CA GLY A 427 5.36 -6.06 -15.73
C GLY A 427 6.84 -5.81 -16.06
N ALA A 428 7.14 -4.90 -16.99
CA ALA A 428 8.50 -4.52 -17.33
C ALA A 428 9.23 -3.85 -16.15
N CYS A 429 8.54 -2.98 -15.38
CA CYS A 429 9.08 -2.41 -14.14
C CYS A 429 9.37 -3.47 -13.08
N ALA A 430 8.46 -4.42 -12.88
CA ALA A 430 8.62 -5.53 -11.95
C ALA A 430 9.76 -6.48 -12.38
N LEU A 431 9.87 -6.78 -13.67
CA LEU A 431 10.96 -7.57 -14.25
C LEU A 431 12.30 -6.87 -14.14
N ALA A 432 12.38 -5.57 -14.42
CA ALA A 432 13.60 -4.78 -14.25
C ALA A 432 14.05 -4.75 -12.79
N THR A 433 13.09 -4.58 -11.87
CA THR A 433 13.35 -4.67 -10.42
C THR A 433 13.87 -6.05 -10.04
N THR A 434 13.20 -7.12 -10.48
CA THR A 434 13.61 -8.51 -10.23
C THR A 434 14.99 -8.79 -10.79
N ALA A 435 15.26 -8.38 -12.03
CA ALA A 435 16.55 -8.55 -12.68
C ALA A 435 17.64 -7.80 -11.90
N ASN A 436 17.36 -6.59 -11.41
CA ASN A 436 18.28 -5.87 -10.54
C ASN A 436 18.54 -6.67 -9.26
N MET A 437 17.49 -7.13 -8.56
CA MET A 437 17.67 -7.94 -7.35
C MET A 437 18.48 -9.21 -7.60
N LEU A 438 18.26 -9.92 -8.71
CA LEU A 438 18.90 -11.21 -8.97
C LEU A 438 20.32 -11.07 -9.54
N PHE A 439 20.59 -10.01 -10.32
CA PHE A 439 21.79 -9.91 -11.13
C PHE A 439 22.68 -8.70 -10.82
N TYR A 440 22.33 -7.82 -9.87
CA TYR A 440 23.14 -6.64 -9.56
C TYR A 440 24.51 -6.99 -8.96
N LYS A 441 25.56 -6.63 -9.74
CA LYS A 441 27.01 -6.64 -9.49
C LYS A 441 27.55 -7.84 -8.70
N LYS A 442 27.90 -8.88 -9.45
CA LYS A 442 28.91 -9.88 -9.08
C LYS A 442 30.30 -9.41 -9.49
N PRO A 443 31.35 -9.66 -8.71
CA PRO A 443 32.65 -9.96 -9.30
C PRO A 443 32.47 -11.19 -10.20
N ALA A 444 32.99 -11.14 -11.43
CA ALA A 444 32.82 -12.21 -12.41
C ALA A 444 33.14 -13.59 -11.80
N GLY A 445 32.18 -14.52 -11.82
CA GLY A 445 32.45 -15.94 -11.51
C GLY A 445 31.45 -16.69 -10.64
N THR A 446 30.62 -16.05 -9.81
CA THR A 446 29.69 -16.79 -8.93
C THR A 446 28.23 -16.52 -9.27
N TRP A 447 27.66 -17.32 -10.17
CA TRP A 447 26.21 -17.36 -10.40
C TRP A 447 25.46 -17.88 -9.16
N GLY A 448 25.30 -17.07 -8.10
CA GLY A 448 24.53 -17.43 -6.90
C GLY A 448 23.41 -16.43 -6.58
N PHE A 449 22.28 -16.95 -6.08
CA PHE A 449 21.19 -16.19 -5.48
C PHE A 449 21.58 -15.78 -4.05
N ARG A 450 21.48 -14.49 -3.70
CA ARG A 450 21.62 -14.08 -2.28
C ARG A 450 20.31 -14.36 -1.56
N SER A 451 20.38 -14.99 -0.39
CA SER A 451 19.21 -15.22 0.46
C SER A 451 18.45 -13.92 0.78
N SER A 452 19.16 -12.77 0.84
CA SER A 452 18.55 -11.44 0.99
C SER A 452 17.61 -11.10 -0.16
N ASN A 453 18.05 -11.32 -1.39
CA ASN A 453 17.35 -10.89 -2.60
C ASN A 453 16.14 -11.79 -2.85
N LEU A 454 16.25 -13.07 -2.49
CA LEU A 454 15.11 -13.98 -2.51
C LEU A 454 14.05 -13.59 -1.48
N ILE A 455 14.43 -13.17 -0.28
CA ILE A 455 13.46 -12.68 0.71
C ILE A 455 12.74 -11.42 0.20
N PHE A 456 13.45 -10.45 -0.40
CA PHE A 456 12.80 -9.25 -0.94
C PHE A 456 11.99 -9.50 -2.23
N LEU A 457 12.21 -10.63 -2.91
CA LEU A 457 11.35 -11.07 -4.02
C LEU A 457 9.92 -11.39 -3.54
N SER A 458 9.73 -11.75 -2.26
CA SER A 458 8.39 -12.00 -1.71
C SER A 458 7.50 -10.75 -1.77
N THR A 459 8.08 -9.55 -1.68
CA THR A 459 7.36 -8.28 -1.86
C THR A 459 6.75 -8.19 -3.26
N LEU A 460 7.50 -8.57 -4.31
CA LEU A 460 7.01 -8.55 -5.69
C LEU A 460 5.93 -9.61 -5.96
N ILE A 461 5.97 -10.74 -5.25
CA ILE A 461 4.94 -11.79 -5.32
C ILE A 461 3.68 -11.37 -4.54
N ALA A 462 3.86 -10.68 -3.41
CA ALA A 462 2.77 -10.22 -2.57
C ALA A 462 1.92 -9.14 -3.25
N LEU A 463 2.54 -8.23 -4.02
CA LEU A 463 1.83 -7.16 -4.73
C LEU A 463 0.68 -7.63 -5.63
N PRO A 464 0.86 -8.51 -6.62
CA PRO A 464 -0.24 -8.96 -7.46
C PRO A 464 -1.27 -9.75 -6.68
N LEU A 465 -0.88 -10.52 -5.66
CA LEU A 465 -1.83 -11.23 -4.80
C LEU A 465 -2.62 -10.26 -3.91
N TRP A 466 -2.03 -9.11 -3.57
CA TRP A 466 -2.69 -8.03 -2.84
C TRP A 466 -3.76 -7.32 -3.67
N THR A 467 -3.60 -7.25 -4.99
CA THR A 467 -4.63 -6.69 -5.90
C THR A 467 -5.98 -7.40 -5.80
N TYR A 468 -5.98 -8.64 -5.31
CA TYR A 468 -7.20 -9.38 -5.01
C TYR A 468 -7.96 -8.74 -3.84
N PHE A 469 -7.24 -8.20 -2.85
CA PHE A 469 -7.81 -7.71 -1.61
C PHE A 469 -8.13 -6.22 -1.61
N GLY A 470 -7.38 -5.39 -2.34
CA GLY A 470 -7.57 -3.94 -2.38
C GLY A 470 -7.15 -3.28 -3.69
N GLU A 471 -7.39 -1.97 -3.80
CA GLU A 471 -7.08 -1.11 -4.94
C GLU A 471 -5.59 -0.74 -4.96
N ILE A 472 -4.88 -1.05 -6.03
CA ILE A 472 -3.43 -0.82 -6.11
C ILE A 472 -3.09 0.57 -6.69
N GLN A 473 -4.01 1.18 -7.44
CA GLN A 473 -3.74 2.45 -8.12
C GLN A 473 -3.67 3.65 -7.15
N ASP A 474 -4.39 3.57 -6.04
CA ASP A 474 -4.48 4.60 -4.99
C ASP A 474 -3.26 4.63 -4.08
N ILE A 475 -2.35 3.68 -4.28
CA ILE A 475 -1.30 3.39 -3.34
C ILE A 475 0.00 3.97 -3.87
N VAL A 476 0.30 5.17 -3.42
CA VAL A 476 1.55 5.88 -3.71
C VAL A 476 2.77 5.01 -3.45
N PHE A 477 2.71 4.23 -2.38
CA PHE A 477 3.73 3.28 -1.98
C PHE A 477 4.11 2.26 -3.09
N LEU A 478 3.17 1.81 -3.94
CA LEU A 478 3.46 0.90 -5.05
C LEU A 478 4.48 1.49 -6.02
N TYR A 479 4.28 2.75 -6.42
CA TYR A 479 5.13 3.41 -7.40
C TYR A 479 6.55 3.54 -6.86
N PHE A 480 6.70 3.89 -5.59
CA PHE A 480 8.02 3.98 -4.94
C PHE A 480 8.64 2.64 -4.57
N LEU A 481 7.86 1.56 -4.55
CA LEU A 481 8.37 0.21 -4.41
C LEU A 481 9.14 -0.23 -5.67
N LEU A 482 8.58 0.05 -6.86
CA LEU A 482 9.11 -0.36 -8.17
C LEU A 482 9.99 0.70 -8.86
N CYS A 483 10.05 1.91 -8.31
CA CYS A 483 10.85 3.00 -8.86
C CYS A 483 12.36 2.64 -8.88
N PRO A 484 13.09 2.96 -9.96
CA PRO A 484 14.55 2.98 -9.94
C PRO A 484 15.06 3.86 -8.79
N GLY A 485 15.80 3.31 -7.83
CA GLY A 485 16.19 4.07 -6.63
C GLY A 485 15.16 4.08 -5.51
N GLY A 486 14.02 3.42 -5.68
CA GLY A 486 12.97 3.22 -4.68
C GLY A 486 13.30 2.18 -3.61
N ILE A 487 12.28 1.77 -2.86
CA ILE A 487 12.42 0.91 -1.66
C ILE A 487 13.16 -0.38 -1.98
N LEU A 488 12.69 -1.13 -2.98
CA LEU A 488 13.27 -2.44 -3.31
C LEU A 488 14.71 -2.34 -3.81
N TYR A 489 15.01 -1.32 -4.62
CA TYR A 489 16.37 -1.04 -5.06
C TYR A 489 17.32 -0.80 -3.88
N ILE A 490 16.88 0.02 -2.90
CA ILE A 490 17.68 0.33 -1.72
C ILE A 490 17.96 -0.93 -0.90
N LEU A 491 16.93 -1.75 -0.67
CA LEU A 491 17.01 -2.96 0.14
C LEU A 491 17.95 -4.03 -0.43
N THR A 492 18.12 -4.07 -1.76
CA THR A 492 19.02 -5.02 -2.42
C THR A 492 20.41 -4.45 -2.76
N ARG A 493 20.68 -3.17 -2.44
CA ARG A 493 21.97 -2.54 -2.72
C ARG A 493 23.05 -3.04 -1.75
N ASN A 494 24.19 -3.48 -2.27
CA ASN A 494 25.33 -3.89 -1.44
C ASN A 494 26.02 -2.66 -0.83
N GLU A 495 26.21 -2.62 0.49
CA GLU A 495 26.95 -1.54 1.17
C GLU A 495 28.47 -1.61 0.97
N GLU A 496 28.99 -2.72 0.44
CA GLU A 496 30.42 -2.87 0.12
C GLU A 496 30.89 -2.02 -1.06
N ALA A 497 29.97 -1.37 -1.79
CA ALA A 497 30.31 -0.25 -2.67
C ALA A 497 30.56 1.02 -1.82
N LYS A 498 31.56 0.96 -0.94
CA LYS A 498 32.14 2.15 -0.32
C LYS A 498 32.72 3.04 -1.42
N SER A 499 32.35 4.32 -1.35
CA SER A 499 33.10 5.50 -1.79
C SER A 499 33.37 5.79 -3.27
N GLU A 500 33.24 4.88 -4.23
CA GLU A 500 33.53 5.21 -5.64
C GLU A 500 32.51 4.59 -6.61
N ASN A 501 31.99 5.39 -7.55
CA ASN A 501 31.14 4.99 -8.70
C ASN A 501 29.61 4.94 -8.52
N LEU A 502 29.01 6.05 -8.06
CA LEU A 502 27.69 6.49 -8.58
C LEU A 502 27.78 7.82 -9.36
N ALA A 503 28.97 8.10 -9.90
CA ALA A 503 29.25 9.13 -10.90
C ALA A 503 29.35 8.57 -12.33
N HIS A 504 28.70 7.43 -12.61
CA HIS A 504 28.62 6.84 -13.95
C HIS A 504 27.20 6.43 -14.29
#